data_AF-A0A4U0ZS32-F1
#
_entry.id   AF-A0A4U0ZS32-F1
#
_cell.length_a   1.000
_cell.length_b   1.000
_cell.length_c   1.000
_cell.angle_alpha   90.00
_cell.angle_beta   90.00
_cell.angle_gamma   90.00
#
_symmetry.space_group_name_H-M   'P 1'
#
loop_
_entity.id
_entity.type
_entity.pdbx_description
1 polymer ?
#
loop_
_entity_poly.entity_id
_entity_poly.type
_entity_poly.pdbx_seq_one_letter_code
_entity_poly.pdbx_strand_id
1 'polypeptide(L)'
;MNNKTVVLILAIVLMVGGAIFFLPSDEKKIRNNLDSLGEYCSTVKDEPLLDALQKVTFAAKLCTDPCKVHIESSQIDHEFGQKEITDRLLMLKKRLSNTTFSFEDTFVDIPGDNRAEVTTTLRLNGESVNGRFTDAYEIQISVEKQDGDWLFSSFTVVEFMKK
;
A
#
# COMPACT_ATOMS: atom_id res chain seq x y z
N MET A 1 34.42 -18.96 34.75
CA MET A 1 33.93 -18.53 33.42
C MET A 1 35.01 -17.66 32.80
N ASN A 2 35.58 -18.05 31.67
CA ASN A 2 36.80 -17.42 31.14
C ASN A 2 36.48 -16.04 30.55
N ASN A 3 37.34 -15.05 30.75
CA ASN A 3 37.09 -13.64 30.40
C ASN A 3 36.78 -13.50 28.89
N LYS A 4 37.38 -14.36 28.06
CA LYS A 4 37.14 -14.44 26.62
C LYS A 4 35.72 -14.89 26.26
N THR A 5 35.11 -15.77 27.07
CA THR A 5 33.74 -16.25 26.86
C THR A 5 32.71 -15.17 27.20
N VAL A 6 32.97 -14.36 28.23
CA VAL A 6 32.10 -13.24 28.62
C VAL A 6 32.10 -12.15 27.55
N VAL A 7 33.27 -11.79 27.02
CA VAL A 7 33.40 -10.80 25.92
C VAL A 7 32.69 -11.28 24.66
N LEU A 8 32.80 -12.57 24.32
CA LEU A 8 32.14 -13.14 23.14
C LEU A 8 30.60 -13.10 23.27
N ILE A 9 30.08 -13.45 24.45
CA ILE A 9 28.62 -13.40 24.72
C ILE A 9 28.13 -11.95 24.65
N LEU A 10 28.86 -10.99 25.21
CA LEU A 10 28.49 -9.58 25.19
C LEU A 10 28.46 -9.02 23.75
N ALA A 11 29.42 -9.41 22.91
CA ALA A 11 29.47 -9.03 21.51
C ALA A 11 28.29 -9.59 20.71
N ILE A 12 27.90 -10.84 20.95
CA ILE A 12 26.73 -11.46 20.31
C ILE A 12 25.44 -10.78 20.75
N VAL A 13 25.28 -10.48 22.04
CA VAL A 13 24.10 -9.76 22.56
C VAL A 13 24.00 -8.34 21.98
N LEU A 14 25.12 -7.64 21.82
CA LEU A 14 25.15 -6.32 21.18
C LEU A 14 24.82 -6.39 19.69
N MET A 15 25.29 -7.41 18.99
CA MET A 15 25.06 -7.57 17.55
C MET A 15 23.60 -7.97 17.26
N VAL A 16 23.03 -8.88 18.06
CA VAL A 16 21.63 -9.29 17.98
C VAL A 16 20.69 -8.16 18.48
N GLY A 17 21.04 -7.50 19.59
CA GLY A 17 20.27 -6.38 20.13
C GLY A 17 20.26 -5.16 19.20
N GLY A 18 21.38 -4.87 18.53
CA GLY A 18 21.48 -3.83 17.51
C GLY A 18 20.66 -4.15 16.26
N ALA A 19 20.60 -5.41 15.85
CA ALA A 19 19.79 -5.86 14.71
C ALA A 19 18.28 -5.76 14.98
N ILE A 20 17.84 -6.03 16.21
CA ILE A 20 16.42 -5.90 16.60
C ILE A 20 15.95 -4.44 16.54
N PHE A 21 16.83 -3.49 16.89
CA PHE A 21 16.51 -2.05 16.86
C PHE A 21 16.42 -1.48 15.43
N PHE A 22 17.00 -2.17 14.44
CA PHE A 22 16.98 -1.75 13.04
C PHE A 22 15.77 -2.26 12.26
N LEU A 23 14.89 -3.07 12.86
CA LEU A 23 13.65 -3.50 12.21
C LEU A 23 12.73 -2.28 12.02
N PRO A 24 12.20 -2.06 10.80
CA PRO A 24 11.24 -0.99 10.57
C PRO A 24 10.00 -1.22 11.44
N SER A 25 9.50 -0.14 12.05
CA SER A 25 8.25 -0.16 12.80
C SER A 25 7.10 -0.60 11.90
N ASP A 26 6.05 -1.16 12.50
CA ASP A 26 4.88 -1.61 11.75
C ASP A 26 4.23 -0.45 10.98
N GLU A 27 4.17 0.75 11.56
CA GLU A 27 3.77 1.98 10.83
C GLU A 27 4.61 2.21 9.58
N LYS A 28 5.94 2.09 9.68
CA LYS A 28 6.83 2.30 8.53
C LYS A 28 6.61 1.26 7.44
N LYS A 29 6.32 0.00 7.80
CA LYS A 29 5.98 -1.04 6.83
C LYS A 29 4.67 -0.73 6.10
N ILE A 30 3.64 -0.29 6.83
CA ILE A 30 2.34 0.09 6.25
C ILE A 30 2.52 1.27 5.29
N ARG A 31 3.27 2.31 5.68
CA ARG A 31 3.59 3.45 4.80
C ARG A 31 4.36 3.02 3.54
N ASN A 32 5.38 2.18 3.68
CA ASN A 32 6.11 1.64 2.53
C ASN A 32 5.20 0.84 1.58
N ASN A 33 4.23 0.10 2.11
CA ASN A 33 3.25 -0.62 1.30
C ASN A 33 2.33 0.36 0.55
N LEU A 34 1.93 1.48 1.15
CA LEU A 34 1.16 2.54 0.46
C LEU A 34 1.98 3.18 -0.66
N ASP A 35 3.24 3.51 -0.40
CA ASP A 35 4.14 4.07 -1.41
C ASP A 35 4.29 3.10 -2.59
N SER A 36 4.50 1.80 -2.29
CA SER A 36 4.58 0.74 -3.29
C SER A 36 3.28 0.62 -4.08
N LEU A 37 2.13 0.67 -3.41
CA LEU A 37 0.82 0.62 -4.05
C LEU A 37 0.64 1.81 -5.02
N GLY A 38 1.05 3.01 -4.61
CA GLY A 38 1.02 4.20 -5.46
C GLY A 38 1.91 4.05 -6.70
N GLU A 39 3.13 3.54 -6.52
CA GLU A 39 4.05 3.26 -7.62
C GLU A 39 3.50 2.22 -8.60
N TYR A 40 2.98 1.10 -8.09
CA TYR A 40 2.44 0.03 -8.91
C TYR A 40 1.16 0.43 -9.65
N CYS A 41 0.34 1.29 -9.06
CA CYS A 41 -0.86 1.84 -9.69
C CYS A 41 -0.55 2.93 -10.72
N SER A 42 0.54 3.69 -10.55
CA SER A 42 0.97 4.75 -11.47
C SER A 42 1.28 4.25 -12.88
N THR A 43 0.83 4.98 -13.89
CA THR A 43 0.98 4.63 -15.31
C THR A 43 1.99 5.52 -15.99
N VAL A 44 2.81 4.91 -16.84
CA VAL A 44 3.75 5.62 -17.72
C VAL A 44 3.25 5.46 -19.15
N LYS A 45 3.45 6.50 -19.98
CA LYS A 45 3.12 6.41 -21.40
C LYS A 45 3.97 5.31 -22.05
N ASP A 46 3.32 4.49 -22.89
CA ASP A 46 3.96 3.39 -23.62
C ASP A 46 4.61 2.32 -22.71
N GLU A 47 4.07 2.12 -21.49
CA GLU A 47 4.50 1.06 -20.58
C GLU A 47 4.30 -0.34 -21.23
N PRO A 48 5.35 -1.19 -21.28
CA PRO A 48 5.23 -2.55 -21.81
C PRO A 48 4.18 -3.37 -21.05
N LEU A 49 3.39 -4.18 -21.78
CA LEU A 49 2.30 -4.96 -21.18
C LEU A 49 2.77 -5.89 -20.05
N LEU A 50 3.95 -6.50 -20.20
CA LEU A 50 4.51 -7.38 -19.17
C LEU A 50 4.86 -6.62 -17.89
N ASP A 51 5.43 -5.42 -18.01
CA ASP A 51 5.78 -4.57 -16.88
C ASP A 51 4.52 -4.09 -16.16
N ALA A 52 3.51 -3.66 -16.92
CA ALA A 52 2.20 -3.28 -16.38
C ALA A 52 1.56 -4.45 -15.61
N LEU A 53 1.56 -5.66 -16.19
CA LEU A 53 1.03 -6.87 -15.57
C LEU A 53 1.76 -7.22 -14.27
N GLN A 54 3.10 -7.11 -14.28
CA GLN A 54 3.92 -7.38 -13.10
C GLN A 54 3.59 -6.40 -11.96
N LYS A 55 3.52 -5.09 -12.26
CA LYS A 55 3.16 -4.06 -11.27
C LYS A 55 1.78 -4.30 -10.68
N VAL A 56 0.75 -4.56 -11.49
CA VAL A 56 -0.60 -4.80 -10.95
C VAL A 56 -0.68 -6.09 -10.14
N THR A 57 0.14 -7.09 -10.45
CA THR A 57 0.25 -8.31 -9.64
C THR A 57 0.90 -7.99 -8.29
N PHE A 58 1.93 -7.14 -8.26
CA PHE A 58 2.53 -6.70 -7.01
C PHE A 58 1.59 -5.83 -6.18
N ALA A 59 0.80 -4.95 -6.81
CA ALA A 59 -0.26 -4.21 -6.13
C ALA A 59 -1.30 -5.16 -5.50
N ALA A 60 -1.79 -6.15 -6.25
CA ALA A 60 -2.76 -7.11 -5.74
C ALA A 60 -2.23 -7.96 -4.57
N LYS A 61 -0.92 -8.25 -4.54
CA LYS A 61 -0.27 -8.96 -3.43
C LYS A 61 -0.16 -8.15 -2.14
N LEU A 62 -0.30 -6.83 -2.20
CA LEU A 62 -0.38 -5.98 -1.01
C LEU A 62 -1.76 -6.06 -0.35
N CYS A 63 -2.74 -6.69 -0.99
CA CYS A 63 -4.09 -6.86 -0.48
C CYS A 63 -4.31 -8.28 0.05
N THR A 64 -5.22 -8.42 1.02
CA THR A 64 -5.74 -9.73 1.44
C THR A 64 -6.54 -10.37 0.31
N ASP A 65 -6.82 -11.68 0.43
CA ASP A 65 -7.67 -12.42 -0.50
C ASP A 65 -8.80 -13.11 0.28
N PRO A 66 -10.03 -12.56 0.28
CA PRO A 66 -10.50 -11.38 -0.45
C PRO A 66 -10.12 -10.05 0.22
N CYS A 67 -10.17 -8.95 -0.55
CA CYS A 67 -10.05 -7.57 -0.08
C CYS A 67 -11.34 -6.80 -0.36
N LYS A 68 -11.85 -6.10 0.65
CA LYS A 68 -13.12 -5.36 0.56
C LYS A 68 -12.91 -3.97 -0.03
N VAL A 69 -13.77 -3.55 -0.95
CA VAL A 69 -13.79 -2.18 -1.47
C VAL A 69 -15.17 -1.58 -1.32
N HIS A 70 -15.24 -0.45 -0.61
CA HIS A 70 -16.42 0.36 -0.44
C HIS A 70 -16.23 1.74 -1.08
N ILE A 71 -17.22 2.21 -1.82
CA ILE A 71 -17.23 3.58 -2.39
C ILE A 71 -18.55 4.22 -1.97
N GLU A 72 -18.49 5.12 -1.00
CA GLU A 72 -19.70 5.72 -0.39
C GLU A 72 -20.57 6.41 -1.44
N SER A 73 -19.96 7.15 -2.36
CA SER A 73 -20.65 7.93 -3.39
C SER A 73 -21.46 7.09 -4.41
N SER A 74 -21.15 5.81 -4.55
CA SER A 74 -21.76 4.93 -5.56
C SER A 74 -22.44 3.69 -4.99
N GLN A 75 -22.51 3.58 -3.64
CA GLN A 75 -23.02 2.41 -2.92
C GLN A 75 -22.37 1.09 -3.39
N ILE A 76 -21.14 1.15 -3.88
CA ILE A 76 -20.38 -0.05 -4.21
C ILE A 76 -19.88 -0.63 -2.89
N ASP A 77 -20.26 -1.88 -2.63
CA ASP A 77 -19.70 -2.71 -1.57
C ASP A 77 -19.42 -4.09 -2.17
N HIS A 78 -18.14 -4.42 -2.37
CA HIS A 78 -17.74 -5.66 -3.02
C HIS A 78 -16.41 -6.19 -2.46
N GLU A 79 -16.32 -7.50 -2.36
CA GLU A 79 -15.09 -8.21 -2.05
C GLU A 79 -14.41 -8.65 -3.34
N PHE A 80 -13.16 -8.25 -3.52
CA PHE A 80 -12.37 -8.58 -4.69
C PHE A 80 -11.31 -9.62 -4.35
N GLY A 81 -11.26 -10.67 -5.14
CA GLY A 81 -10.13 -11.60 -5.09
C GLY A 81 -8.89 -11.02 -5.76
N GLN A 82 -7.69 -11.54 -5.46
CA GLN A 82 -6.43 -11.02 -6.04
C GLN A 82 -6.43 -10.95 -7.57
N LYS A 83 -7.01 -11.97 -8.23
CA LYS A 83 -7.16 -11.99 -9.70
C LYS A 83 -8.03 -10.84 -10.19
N GLU A 84 -9.14 -10.57 -9.51
CA GLU A 84 -10.08 -9.52 -9.90
C GLU A 84 -9.48 -8.13 -9.69
N ILE A 85 -8.73 -7.93 -8.59
CA ILE A 85 -7.94 -6.71 -8.36
C ILE A 85 -6.94 -6.51 -9.50
N THR A 86 -6.20 -7.56 -9.85
CA THR A 86 -5.22 -7.53 -10.95
C THR A 86 -5.88 -7.13 -12.27
N ASP A 87 -6.99 -7.79 -12.64
CA ASP A 87 -7.70 -7.54 -13.89
C ASP A 87 -8.27 -6.11 -13.94
N ARG A 88 -8.83 -5.60 -12.83
CA ARG A 88 -9.37 -4.23 -12.74
C ARG A 88 -8.28 -3.17 -12.80
N LEU A 89 -7.17 -3.35 -12.07
CA LEU A 89 -6.04 -2.43 -12.14
C LEU A 89 -5.46 -2.41 -13.55
N LEU A 90 -5.33 -3.56 -14.22
CA LEU A 90 -4.84 -3.61 -15.60
C LEU A 90 -5.77 -2.86 -16.57
N MET A 91 -7.09 -2.99 -16.39
CA MET A 91 -8.06 -2.21 -17.17
C MET A 91 -7.95 -0.70 -16.89
N LEU A 92 -7.75 -0.30 -15.64
CA LEU A 92 -7.54 1.09 -15.25
C LEU A 92 -6.29 1.66 -15.93
N LYS A 93 -5.17 0.94 -15.89
CA LYS A 93 -3.91 1.36 -16.52
C LYS A 93 -4.01 1.53 -18.04
N LYS A 94 -4.85 0.73 -18.72
CA LYS A 94 -5.11 0.90 -20.15
C LYS A 94 -5.93 2.14 -20.49
N ARG A 95 -6.75 2.62 -19.55
CA ARG A 95 -7.60 3.81 -19.74
C ARG A 95 -6.87 5.09 -19.36
N LEU A 96 -5.97 5.02 -18.40
CA LEU A 96 -5.21 6.14 -17.87
C LEU A 96 -3.79 6.12 -18.43
N SER A 97 -3.44 7.07 -19.29
CA SER A 97 -2.05 7.31 -19.69
C SER A 97 -1.41 8.35 -18.80
N ASN A 98 -0.12 8.15 -18.47
CA ASN A 98 0.70 9.14 -17.77
C ASN A 98 0.05 9.67 -16.47
N THR A 99 -0.39 8.76 -15.59
CA THR A 99 -1.08 9.11 -14.35
C THR A 99 -0.29 8.66 -13.13
N THR A 100 -0.01 9.57 -12.21
CA THR A 100 0.63 9.30 -10.92
C THR A 100 -0.42 9.14 -9.83
N PHE A 101 -0.25 8.09 -9.03
CA PHE A 101 -1.03 7.80 -7.84
C PHE A 101 -0.11 7.99 -6.63
N SER A 102 -0.49 8.84 -5.70
CA SER A 102 0.27 9.07 -4.46
C SER A 102 -0.65 9.15 -3.25
N PHE A 103 -0.19 8.64 -2.12
CA PHE A 103 -0.88 8.71 -0.85
C PHE A 103 -0.23 9.80 0.00
N GLU A 104 -1.00 10.81 0.35
CA GLU A 104 -0.56 11.99 1.10
C GLU A 104 -1.32 12.08 2.43
N ASP A 105 -0.79 12.90 3.35
CA ASP A 105 -1.42 13.20 4.64
C ASP A 105 -1.83 11.93 5.43
N THR A 106 -1.03 10.88 5.30
CA THR A 106 -1.33 9.55 5.85
C THR A 106 -1.19 9.52 7.37
N PHE A 107 -2.27 9.18 8.06
CA PHE A 107 -2.32 8.84 9.47
C PHE A 107 -2.53 7.33 9.62
N VAL A 108 -1.76 6.70 10.51
CA VAL A 108 -1.82 5.26 10.78
C VAL A 108 -2.09 5.07 12.27
N ASP A 109 -3.20 4.43 12.61
CA ASP A 109 -3.53 3.99 13.96
C ASP A 109 -3.35 2.48 14.07
N ILE A 110 -2.67 2.00 15.11
CA ILE A 110 -2.37 0.59 15.34
C ILE A 110 -2.97 0.20 16.71
N PRO A 111 -4.28 -0.09 16.77
CA PRO A 111 -4.97 -0.35 18.04
C PRO A 111 -4.62 -1.72 18.66
N GLY A 112 -3.91 -2.60 17.95
CA GLY A 112 -3.45 -3.89 18.45
C GLY A 112 -2.38 -4.55 17.56
N ASP A 113 -1.93 -5.75 17.92
CA ASP A 113 -0.73 -6.36 17.31
C ASP A 113 -0.88 -6.73 15.82
N ASN A 114 -2.11 -6.95 15.35
CA ASN A 114 -2.39 -7.52 14.04
C ASN A 114 -3.37 -6.69 13.19
N ARG A 115 -3.72 -5.48 13.63
CA ARG A 115 -4.67 -4.60 12.93
C ARG A 115 -4.20 -3.16 12.96
N ALA A 116 -4.40 -2.46 11.86
CA ALA A 116 -4.19 -1.03 11.76
C ALA A 116 -5.27 -0.39 10.90
N GLU A 117 -5.58 0.86 11.19
CA GLU A 117 -6.46 1.69 10.37
C GLU A 117 -5.64 2.84 9.81
N VAL A 118 -5.82 3.11 8.52
CA VAL A 118 -5.12 4.18 7.82
C VAL A 118 -6.13 5.16 7.28
N THR A 119 -5.91 6.44 7.51
CA THR A 119 -6.61 7.54 6.82
C THR A 119 -5.61 8.28 5.96
N THR A 120 -5.89 8.47 4.68
CA THR A 120 -4.97 9.12 3.74
C THR A 120 -5.71 9.81 2.61
N THR A 121 -5.07 10.80 2.00
CA THR A 121 -5.53 11.40 0.75
C THR A 121 -4.87 10.71 -0.44
N LEU A 122 -5.64 9.98 -1.25
CA LEU A 122 -5.17 9.54 -2.56
C LEU A 122 -5.22 10.71 -3.53
N ARG A 123 -4.06 11.10 -4.07
CA ARG A 123 -3.95 12.08 -5.14
C ARG A 123 -3.68 11.40 -6.47
N LEU A 124 -4.47 11.76 -7.47
CA LEU A 124 -4.31 11.36 -8.87
C LEU A 124 -3.88 12.57 -9.68
N ASN A 125 -2.74 12.50 -10.33
CA ASN A 125 -2.30 13.51 -11.29
C ASN A 125 -2.13 12.84 -12.64
N GLY A 126 -2.87 13.28 -13.65
CA GLY A 126 -2.80 12.65 -14.96
C GLY A 126 -3.09 13.60 -16.12
N GLU A 127 -3.01 13.05 -17.33
CA GLU A 127 -3.34 13.74 -18.55
C GLU A 127 -4.52 13.04 -19.24
N SER A 128 -5.55 13.81 -19.56
CA SER A 128 -6.73 13.36 -20.30
C SER A 128 -6.85 14.12 -21.62
N VAL A 129 -7.83 13.73 -22.44
CA VAL A 129 -8.15 14.44 -23.70
C VAL A 129 -8.50 15.92 -23.47
N ASN A 130 -8.99 16.26 -22.27
CA ASN A 130 -9.38 17.62 -21.88
C ASN A 130 -8.25 18.39 -21.18
N GLY A 131 -7.03 17.83 -21.12
CA GLY A 131 -5.88 18.42 -20.44
C GLY A 131 -5.52 17.69 -19.15
N ARG A 132 -4.63 18.32 -18.37
CA ARG A 132 -4.18 17.80 -17.07
C ARG A 132 -5.32 17.83 -16.07
N PHE A 133 -5.42 16.77 -15.26
CA PHE A 133 -6.34 16.69 -14.15
C PHE A 133 -5.57 16.38 -12.86
N THR A 134 -6.09 16.91 -11.76
CA THR A 134 -5.67 16.57 -10.41
C THR A 134 -6.93 16.29 -9.60
N ASP A 135 -7.08 15.04 -9.21
CA ASP A 135 -8.19 14.59 -8.37
C ASP A 135 -7.62 14.13 -7.02
N ALA A 136 -8.38 14.33 -5.95
CA ALA A 136 -8.02 13.86 -4.63
C ALA A 136 -9.21 13.17 -3.97
N TYR A 137 -8.94 12.10 -3.24
CA TYR A 137 -9.96 11.31 -2.54
C TYR A 137 -9.49 11.04 -1.12
N GLU A 138 -10.35 11.24 -0.13
CA GLU A 138 -10.11 10.71 1.20
C GLU A 138 -10.41 9.22 1.20
N ILE A 139 -9.45 8.42 1.68
CA ILE A 139 -9.56 6.97 1.76
C ILE A 139 -9.27 6.52 3.18
N GLN A 140 -10.14 5.66 3.69
CA GLN A 140 -9.92 4.87 4.89
C GLN A 140 -9.55 3.44 4.48
N ILE A 141 -8.49 2.90 5.06
CA ILE A 141 -7.94 1.59 4.69
C ILE A 141 -7.76 0.77 5.95
N SER A 142 -8.42 -0.38 6.03
CA SER A 142 -8.14 -1.35 7.10
C SER A 142 -6.98 -2.24 6.66
N VAL A 143 -6.08 -2.51 7.59
CA VAL A 143 -4.85 -3.27 7.37
C VAL A 143 -4.77 -4.39 8.39
N GLU A 144 -4.42 -5.58 7.93
CA GLU A 144 -4.29 -6.77 8.76
C GLU A 144 -2.91 -7.38 8.63
N LYS A 145 -2.40 -7.92 9.74
CA LYS A 145 -1.14 -8.66 9.75
C LYS A 145 -1.41 -10.15 9.51
N GLN A 146 -0.92 -10.67 8.38
CA GLN A 146 -1.03 -12.08 8.01
C GLN A 146 0.38 -12.62 7.74
N ASP A 147 0.75 -13.73 8.38
CA ASP A 147 2.08 -14.36 8.26
C ASP A 147 3.29 -13.42 8.47
N GLY A 148 3.10 -12.34 9.23
CA GLY A 148 4.12 -11.34 9.53
C GLY A 148 4.13 -10.11 8.61
N ASP A 149 3.33 -10.13 7.55
CA ASP A 149 3.18 -9.05 6.57
C ASP A 149 1.90 -8.25 6.81
N TRP A 150 1.96 -6.94 6.60
CA TRP A 150 0.81 -6.04 6.69
C TRP A 150 0.13 -5.93 5.33
N LEU A 151 -1.11 -6.40 5.23
CA LEU A 151 -1.89 -6.45 3.99
C LEU A 151 -3.13 -5.58 4.10
N PHE A 152 -3.50 -4.91 3.01
CA PHE A 152 -4.71 -4.10 2.92
C PHE A 152 -5.93 -5.02 2.83
N SER A 153 -6.79 -4.98 3.86
CA SER A 153 -7.99 -5.81 3.93
C SER A 153 -9.24 -5.08 3.47
N SER A 154 -9.25 -3.74 3.58
CA SER A 154 -10.35 -2.94 3.07
C SER A 154 -9.88 -1.59 2.51
N PHE A 155 -10.58 -1.08 1.51
CA PHE A 155 -10.48 0.31 1.05
C PHE A 155 -11.87 0.93 1.04
N THR A 156 -12.02 2.06 1.71
CA THR A 156 -13.26 2.85 1.73
C THR A 156 -12.97 4.25 1.19
N VAL A 157 -13.57 4.58 0.05
CA VAL A 157 -13.51 5.92 -0.53
C VAL A 157 -14.63 6.75 0.09
N VAL A 158 -14.26 7.73 0.93
CA VAL A 158 -15.19 8.53 1.75
C VAL A 158 -15.67 9.75 0.97
N GLU A 159 -14.74 10.62 0.55
CA GLU A 159 -15.10 11.89 -0.09
C GLU A 159 -14.20 12.20 -1.30
N PHE A 160 -14.79 12.83 -2.32
CA PHE A 160 -14.04 13.45 -3.42
C PHE A 160 -13.65 14.87 -3.04
N MET A 161 -12.35 15.10 -2.91
CA MET A 161 -11.75 16.38 -2.57
C MET A 161 -11.47 17.15 -3.86
N LYS A 162 -12.45 17.91 -4.36
CA LYS A 162 -12.23 18.80 -5.51
C LYS A 162 -11.34 19.97 -5.09
N LYS A 163 -10.16 20.10 -5.71
CA LYS A 163 -9.35 21.33 -5.65
C LYS A 163 -9.47 22.12 -6.94
#